data_AF-A0A062UDR3-F1
#
_entry.id   AF-A0A062UDR3-F1
#
_cell.length_a   1.000
_cell.length_b   1.000
_cell.length_c   1.000
_cell.angle_alpha   90.00
_cell.angle_beta   90.00
_cell.angle_gamma   90.00
#
_symmetry.space_group_name_H-M   'P 1'
#
loop_
_entity.id
_entity.type
_entity.pdbx_description
1 polymer ?
#
loop_
_entity_poly.entity_id
_entity_poly.type
_entity_poly.pdbx_seq_one_letter_code
_entity_poly.pdbx_strand_id
1 'polypeptide(L)'
;MLTLITAHLAKYNGLSEDTAKRALGIVLNAAERQESPFALAMFKTIPGARALSARTGSDIGAPTGTIARMIEQTPGGKRIVAQSMITELHALGLDHKAIGQLLPAISSYMEERHGLTGFGHLGDLIGSDLDAEAAAAQAA
;
A
#
# COMPACT_ATOMS: atom_id res chain seq x y z
N MET A 1 1.01 -14.49 11.98
CA MET A 1 0.95 -13.01 11.86
C MET A 1 0.50 -12.60 10.47
N LEU A 2 1.28 -12.86 9.41
CA LEU A 2 0.84 -12.57 8.04
C LEU A 2 -0.49 -13.25 7.67
N THR A 3 -0.66 -14.53 8.01
CA THR A 3 -1.92 -15.25 7.78
C THR A 3 -3.12 -14.64 8.51
N LEU A 4 -2.90 -14.00 9.67
CA LEU A 4 -3.99 -13.42 10.47
C LEU A 4 -4.50 -12.13 9.84
N ILE A 5 -3.60 -11.25 9.39
CA ILE A 5 -4.00 -10.04 8.67
C ILE A 5 -4.63 -10.40 7.33
N THR A 6 -4.11 -11.39 6.59
CA THR A 6 -4.72 -11.80 5.32
C THR A 6 -6.12 -12.38 5.52
N ALA A 7 -6.33 -13.19 6.57
CA ALA A 7 -7.66 -13.70 6.92
C ALA A 7 -8.61 -12.57 7.35
N HIS A 8 -8.12 -11.57 8.10
CA HIS A 8 -8.90 -10.38 8.44
C HIS A 8 -9.34 -9.62 7.19
N LEU A 9 -8.40 -9.35 6.27
CA LEU A 9 -8.68 -8.63 5.02
C LEU A 9 -9.63 -9.41 4.11
N ALA A 10 -9.47 -10.73 4.04
CA ALA A 10 -10.37 -11.61 3.30
C ALA A 10 -11.80 -11.51 3.82
N LYS A 11 -11.98 -11.63 5.14
CA LYS A 11 -13.28 -11.52 5.79
C LYS A 11 -13.90 -10.12 5.61
N TYR A 12 -13.11 -9.07 5.81
CA TYR A 12 -13.61 -7.69 5.78
C TYR A 12 -14.04 -7.27 4.37
N ASN A 13 -13.29 -7.67 3.34
CA ASN A 13 -13.54 -7.27 1.96
C ASN A 13 -14.34 -8.30 1.14
N GLY A 14 -14.76 -9.42 1.74
CA GLY A 14 -15.45 -10.50 1.03
C GLY A 14 -14.59 -11.19 -0.04
N LEU A 15 -13.28 -11.26 0.18
CA LEU A 15 -12.30 -11.81 -0.75
C LEU A 15 -11.86 -13.22 -0.34
N SER A 16 -11.28 -13.97 -1.28
CA SER A 16 -10.51 -15.17 -0.91
C SER A 16 -9.23 -14.79 -0.14
N GLU A 17 -8.72 -15.68 0.71
CA GLU A 17 -7.45 -15.43 1.41
C GLU A 17 -6.27 -15.22 0.48
N ASP A 18 -6.22 -15.91 -0.67
CA ASP A 18 -5.17 -15.73 -1.67
C ASP A 18 -5.25 -14.33 -2.30
N THR A 19 -6.46 -13.91 -2.70
CA THR A 19 -6.70 -12.57 -3.24
C THR A 19 -6.34 -11.49 -2.22
N ALA A 20 -6.74 -11.65 -0.95
CA ALA A 20 -6.42 -10.71 0.12
C ALA A 20 -4.92 -10.62 0.38
N LYS A 21 -4.20 -11.75 0.33
CA LYS A 21 -2.74 -11.78 0.46
C LYS A 21 -2.04 -11.08 -0.70
N ARG A 22 -2.48 -11.30 -1.93
CA ARG A 22 -1.93 -10.61 -3.12
C ARG A 22 -2.21 -9.11 -3.05
N ALA A 23 -3.43 -8.72 -2.69
CA ALA A 23 -3.81 -7.32 -2.52
C ALA A 23 -2.96 -6.61 -1.44
N LEU A 24 -2.76 -7.25 -0.29
CA LEU A 24 -1.84 -6.75 0.74
C LEU A 24 -0.41 -6.60 0.20
N GLY A 25 0.06 -7.56 -0.59
CA GLY A 25 1.37 -7.51 -1.22
C GLY A 25 1.54 -6.31 -2.16
N ILE A 26 0.53 -6.00 -2.97
CA ILE A 26 0.52 -4.85 -3.88
C ILE A 26 0.62 -3.54 -3.10
N VAL A 27 -0.21 -3.39 -2.05
CA VAL A 27 -0.20 -2.19 -1.20
C VAL A 27 1.16 -2.01 -0.52
N LEU A 28 1.71 -3.07 0.07
CA LEU A 28 3.02 -3.01 0.73
C LEU A 28 4.15 -2.69 -0.25
N ASN A 29 4.09 -3.24 -1.47
CA ASN A 29 5.08 -2.95 -2.51
C ASN A 29 5.02 -1.49 -2.97
N ALA A 30 3.82 -0.95 -3.19
CA ALA A 30 3.64 0.45 -3.54
C ALA A 30 4.14 1.38 -2.41
N ALA A 31 3.79 1.07 -1.16
CA ALA A 31 4.23 1.86 -0.01
C ALA A 31 5.74 1.78 0.22
N GLU A 32 6.37 0.61 0.00
CA GLU A 32 7.83 0.44 0.08
C GLU A 32 8.56 1.21 -1.02
N ARG A 33 8.03 1.25 -2.24
CA ARG A 33 8.55 2.07 -3.35
C ARG A 33 8.60 3.56 -3.02
N GLN A 34 7.65 4.00 -2.20
CA GLN A 34 7.48 5.38 -1.78
C GLN A 34 8.14 5.70 -0.44
N GLU A 35 8.94 4.77 0.12
CA GLU A 35 9.57 4.93 1.44
C GLU A 35 8.59 5.30 2.56
N SER A 36 7.34 4.85 2.45
CA SER A 36 6.31 5.19 3.42
C SER A 36 6.66 4.65 4.82
N PRO A 37 6.54 5.47 5.88
CA PRO A 37 6.69 5.02 7.26
C PRO A 37 5.74 3.85 7.60
N PHE A 38 4.59 3.77 6.94
CA PHE A 38 3.66 2.66 7.06
C PHE A 38 4.32 1.32 6.67
N ALA A 39 4.96 1.26 5.49
CA ALA A 39 5.61 0.04 5.02
C ALA A 39 6.67 -0.43 6.01
N LEU A 40 7.47 0.51 6.53
CA LEU A 40 8.48 0.21 7.54
C LEU A 40 7.86 -0.33 8.83
N ALA A 41 6.77 0.27 9.32
CA ALA A 41 6.05 -0.19 10.50
C ALA A 41 5.48 -1.60 10.28
N MET A 42 4.85 -1.84 9.14
CA MET A 42 4.32 -3.15 8.74
C MET A 42 5.41 -4.23 8.72
N PHE A 43 6.59 -3.92 8.15
CA PHE A 43 7.69 -4.88 8.06
C PHE A 43 8.33 -5.20 9.41
N LYS A 44 8.35 -4.25 10.34
CA LYS A 44 8.83 -4.49 11.71
C LYS A 44 7.84 -5.35 12.51
N THR A 45 6.54 -5.13 12.31
CA THR A 45 5.49 -5.74 13.13
C THR A 45 5.01 -7.09 12.61
N ILE A 46 4.97 -7.28 11.29
CA ILE A 46 4.41 -8.48 10.65
C ILE A 46 5.52 -9.30 9.99
N PRO A 47 6.00 -10.38 10.64
CA PRO A 47 6.92 -11.33 10.03
C PRO A 47 6.42 -11.81 8.66
N GLY A 48 7.29 -11.71 7.65
CA GLY A 48 6.99 -12.11 6.27
C GLY A 48 6.39 -11.01 5.39
N ALA A 49 5.99 -9.85 5.93
CA ALA A 49 5.42 -8.76 5.14
C ALA A 49 6.41 -8.18 4.12
N ARG A 50 7.69 -7.98 4.51
CA ARG A 50 8.75 -7.54 3.58
C ARG A 50 8.97 -8.54 2.44
N ALA A 51 8.99 -9.83 2.77
CA ALA A 51 9.16 -10.88 1.76
C ALA A 51 7.94 -10.96 0.81
N LEU A 52 6.73 -10.72 1.32
CA LEU A 52 5.52 -10.60 0.50
C LEU A 52 5.61 -9.39 -0.45
N SER A 53 6.01 -8.23 0.06
CA SER A 53 6.22 -7.01 -0.73
C SER A 53 7.22 -7.23 -1.89
N ALA A 54 8.38 -7.80 -1.58
CA ALA A 54 9.43 -8.06 -2.57
C ALA A 54 9.01 -9.08 -3.64
N ARG A 55 8.35 -10.17 -3.24
CA ARG A 55 7.80 -11.15 -4.20
C ARG A 55 6.74 -10.52 -5.09
N THR A 56 5.80 -9.77 -4.50
CA THR A 56 4.75 -9.10 -5.27
C THR A 56 5.34 -8.12 -6.28
N GLY A 57 6.36 -7.35 -5.89
CA GLY A 57 7.09 -6.48 -6.81
C GLY A 57 7.74 -7.23 -7.97
N SER A 58 8.27 -8.42 -7.71
CA SER A 58 8.84 -9.27 -8.76
C SER A 58 7.75 -9.79 -9.70
N ASP A 59 6.62 -10.23 -9.15
CA ASP A 59 5.48 -10.79 -9.90
C ASP A 59 4.83 -9.75 -10.83
N ILE A 60 4.68 -8.50 -10.38
CA ILE A 60 4.08 -7.40 -11.16
C ILE A 60 5.12 -6.65 -12.03
N GLY A 61 6.40 -7.05 -12.00
CA GLY A 61 7.46 -6.37 -12.74
C GLY A 61 7.73 -4.94 -12.26
N ALA A 62 7.58 -4.69 -10.95
CA ALA A 62 7.84 -3.38 -10.36
C ALA A 62 9.32 -2.96 -10.56
N PRO A 63 9.60 -1.69 -10.88
CA PRO A 63 10.96 -1.19 -11.00
C PRO A 63 11.81 -1.44 -9.73
N THR A 64 13.08 -1.79 -9.95
CA THR A 64 14.04 -2.09 -8.87
C THR A 64 15.30 -1.25 -8.99
N GLY A 65 15.99 -1.06 -7.86
CA GLY A 65 17.23 -0.30 -7.78
C GLY A 65 17.05 1.16 -7.38
N THR A 66 18.15 1.79 -6.97
CA THR A 66 18.15 3.12 -6.36
C THR A 66 17.66 4.21 -7.32
N ILE A 67 18.07 4.17 -8.60
CA ILE A 67 17.64 5.17 -9.58
C ILE A 67 16.13 5.08 -9.83
N ALA A 68 15.58 3.87 -9.94
CA ALA A 68 14.15 3.67 -10.08
C ALA A 68 13.38 4.23 -8.88
N ARG A 69 13.86 4.00 -7.65
CA ARG A 69 13.28 4.59 -6.44
C ARG A 69 13.28 6.12 -6.48
N MET A 70 14.41 6.73 -6.83
CA MET A 70 14.49 8.19 -6.93
C MET A 70 13.49 8.75 -7.96
N ILE A 71 13.32 8.09 -9.10
CA ILE A 71 12.35 8.48 -10.12
C ILE A 71 10.92 8.34 -9.59
N GLU A 72 10.60 7.20 -8.96
CA GLU A 72 9.27 6.89 -8.43
C GLU A 72 8.85 7.82 -7.28
N GLN A 73 9.79 8.42 -6.56
CA GLN A 73 9.53 9.37 -5.47
C GLN A 73 9.39 10.82 -5.93
N THR A 74 9.61 11.11 -7.22
CA THR A 74 9.25 12.42 -7.79
C THR A 74 7.73 12.61 -7.75
N PRO A 75 7.20 13.85 -7.79
CA PRO A 75 5.75 14.08 -7.83
C PRO A 75 5.02 13.32 -8.95
N GLY A 76 5.61 13.31 -10.16
CA GLY A 76 5.10 12.51 -11.27
C GLY A 76 5.19 11.00 -11.02
N GLY A 77 6.31 10.54 -10.46
CA GLY A 77 6.54 9.14 -10.12
C GLY A 77 5.53 8.59 -9.11
N LYS A 78 5.22 9.37 -8.07
CA LYS A 78 4.24 9.03 -7.02
C LYS A 78 2.87 8.74 -7.62
N ARG A 79 2.42 9.59 -8.52
CA ARG A 79 1.15 9.42 -9.26
C ARG A 79 1.14 8.12 -10.07
N ILE A 80 2.25 7.81 -10.75
CA ILE A 80 2.38 6.57 -11.51
C ILE A 80 2.37 5.34 -10.59
N VAL A 81 3.04 5.38 -9.44
CA VAL A 81 3.00 4.27 -8.48
C VAL A 81 1.59 4.06 -7.92
N ALA A 82 0.86 5.13 -7.61
CA ALA A 82 -0.53 5.04 -7.17
C ALA A 82 -1.44 4.43 -8.23
N GLN A 83 -1.33 4.90 -9.47
CA GLN A 83 -2.10 4.38 -10.59
C GLN A 83 -1.77 2.91 -10.87
N SER A 84 -0.49 2.54 -10.84
CA SER A 84 -0.03 1.16 -10.98
C SER A 84 -0.61 0.29 -9.87
N MET A 85 -0.56 0.72 -8.61
CA MET A 85 -1.15 -0.01 -7.49
C MET A 85 -2.65 -0.28 -7.70
N ILE A 86 -3.43 0.74 -8.08
CA ILE A 86 -4.87 0.60 -8.35
C ILE A 86 -5.12 -0.33 -9.55
N THR A 87 -4.30 -0.22 -10.60
CA THR A 87 -4.38 -1.07 -11.80
C THR A 87 -4.15 -2.54 -11.46
N GLU A 88 -3.13 -2.86 -10.66
CA GLU A 88 -2.84 -4.22 -10.22
C GLU A 88 -3.95 -4.78 -9.31
N LEU A 89 -4.53 -3.96 -8.42
CA LEU A 89 -5.67 -4.38 -7.60
C LEU A 89 -6.91 -4.68 -8.44
N HIS A 90 -7.18 -3.88 -9.48
CA HIS A 90 -8.24 -4.18 -10.44
C HIS A 90 -7.96 -5.45 -11.25
N ALA A 91 -6.71 -5.68 -11.66
CA ALA A 91 -6.31 -6.90 -12.36
C ALA A 91 -6.50 -8.16 -11.49
N LEU A 92 -6.41 -8.04 -10.16
CA LEU A 92 -6.79 -9.09 -9.21
C LEU A 92 -8.30 -9.29 -9.05
N GLY A 93 -9.13 -8.45 -9.69
CA GLY A 93 -10.58 -8.52 -9.64
C GLY A 93 -11.22 -7.72 -8.50
N LEU A 94 -10.48 -6.85 -7.81
CA LEU A 94 -11.08 -5.96 -6.81
C LEU A 94 -11.85 -4.84 -7.52
N ASP A 95 -13.08 -4.59 -7.05
CA ASP A 95 -13.86 -3.43 -7.47
C ASP A 95 -13.43 -2.16 -6.71
N HIS A 96 -13.97 -1.02 -7.12
CA HIS A 96 -13.66 0.27 -6.51
C HIS A 96 -13.98 0.30 -5.00
N LYS A 97 -15.00 -0.45 -4.57
CA LYS A 97 -15.40 -0.52 -3.16
C LYS A 97 -14.36 -1.28 -2.36
N ALA A 98 -13.96 -2.47 -2.82
CA ALA A 98 -12.95 -3.30 -2.18
C ALA A 98 -11.59 -2.58 -2.12
N ILE A 99 -11.21 -1.87 -3.18
CA ILE A 99 -9.98 -1.04 -3.19
C ILE A 99 -10.07 0.08 -2.14
N GLY A 100 -11.20 0.79 -2.09
CA GLY A 100 -11.42 1.86 -1.10
C GLY A 100 -11.46 1.37 0.35
N GLN A 101 -11.84 0.11 0.57
CA GLN A 101 -11.91 -0.51 1.90
C GLN A 101 -10.63 -1.20 2.35
N LEU A 102 -9.69 -1.46 1.42
CA LEU A 102 -8.48 -2.20 1.70
C LEU A 102 -7.57 -1.49 2.71
N LEU A 103 -7.30 -0.19 2.52
CA LEU A 103 -6.43 0.58 3.41
C LEU A 103 -7.03 0.79 4.80
N PRO A 104 -8.32 1.20 4.94
CA PRO A 104 -8.98 1.22 6.24
C PRO A 104 -8.92 -0.13 6.95
N ALA A 105 -9.18 -1.25 6.24
CA ALA A 105 -9.13 -2.58 6.84
C ALA A 105 -7.73 -2.96 7.36
N ILE A 106 -6.68 -2.60 6.61
CA ILE A 106 -5.30 -2.81 7.08
C ILE A 106 -5.04 -1.92 8.31
N SER A 107 -5.38 -0.63 8.25
CA SER A 107 -5.16 0.31 9.34
C SER A 107 -5.88 -0.12 10.62
N SER A 108 -7.17 -0.47 10.54
CA SER A 108 -7.95 -0.95 11.68
C SER A 108 -7.36 -2.21 12.30
N TYR A 109 -6.93 -3.19 11.49
CA TYR A 109 -6.26 -4.38 12.02
C TYR A 109 -4.97 -4.03 12.78
N MET A 110 -4.16 -3.12 12.23
CA MET A 110 -2.88 -2.73 12.82
C MET A 110 -3.06 -1.88 14.08
N GLU A 111 -4.10 -1.05 14.13
CA GLU A 111 -4.47 -0.29 15.30
C GLU A 111 -4.96 -1.22 16.43
N GLU A 112 -5.97 -2.05 16.15
CA GLU A 112 -6.59 -2.93 17.15
C GLU A 112 -5.61 -3.95 17.73
N ARG A 113 -4.72 -4.50 16.89
CA ARG A 113 -3.85 -5.62 17.28
C ARG A 113 -2.45 -5.20 17.68
N HIS A 114 -1.99 -4.04 17.22
CA HIS A 114 -0.60 -3.61 17.38
C HIS A 114 -0.45 -2.15 17.83
N GLY A 115 -1.55 -1.41 18.00
CA GLY A 115 -1.52 -0.01 18.44
C GLY A 115 -0.88 0.95 17.42
N LEU A 116 -0.77 0.55 16.16
CA LEU A 116 -0.20 1.39 15.10
C LEU A 116 -1.30 2.23 14.44
N THR A 117 -1.20 3.55 14.58
CA THR A 117 -2.18 4.53 14.07
C THR A 117 -1.57 5.41 12.97
N GLY A 118 -2.43 6.08 12.20
CA GLY A 118 -2.02 7.15 11.25
C GLY A 118 -1.73 6.70 9.81
N PHE A 119 -2.28 5.58 9.34
CA PHE A 119 -2.00 5.04 7.99
C PHE A 119 -3.27 4.60 7.21
N GLY A 120 -4.40 5.26 7.46
CA GLY A 120 -5.71 4.87 6.93
C GLY A 120 -5.98 5.30 5.49
N HIS A 121 -5.17 6.20 4.93
CA HIS A 121 -5.43 6.83 3.64
C HIS A 121 -4.34 6.53 2.62
N LEU A 122 -4.70 6.64 1.34
CA LEU A 122 -3.76 6.51 0.23
C LEU A 122 -2.60 7.52 0.31
N GLY A 123 -2.88 8.73 0.79
CA GLY A 123 -1.87 9.77 1.00
C GLY A 123 -0.77 9.35 1.97
N ASP A 124 -1.12 8.55 2.98
CA ASP A 124 -0.17 8.03 3.98
C ASP A 124 0.83 7.02 3.37
N LEU A 125 0.49 6.43 2.23
CA LEU A 125 1.27 5.40 1.56
C LEU A 125 2.19 5.92 0.47
N ILE A 126 1.77 6.96 -0.24
CA ILE A 126 2.44 7.42 -1.47
C ILE A 126 3.03 8.82 -1.29
N GLY A 127 2.79 9.44 -0.13
CA GLY A 127 3.13 10.83 0.14
C GLY A 127 2.15 11.75 -0.57
N SER A 128 1.50 12.63 0.18
CA SER A 128 0.56 13.61 -0.33
C SER A 128 1.28 14.68 -1.17
N ASP A 129 1.31 14.50 -2.50
CA ASP A 129 1.40 15.65 -3.41
C ASP A 129 0.15 16.54 -3.34
N LEU A 130 -0.93 16.05 -2.71
CA LEU A 130 -2.12 16.86 -2.40
C LEU A 130 -1.82 17.98 -1.41
N ASP A 131 -0.86 17.79 -0.49
CA ASP A 131 -0.45 18.84 0.44
C ASP A 131 0.44 19.89 -0.26
N ALA A 132 1.17 19.50 -1.31
CA ALA A 132 1.95 20.43 -2.12
C ALA A 132 1.05 21.28 -3.03
N GLU A 133 -0.01 20.70 -3.63
CA GLU A 133 -1.04 21.46 -4.35
C GLU A 133 -1.88 22.34 -3.42
N ALA A 134 -2.21 21.89 -2.21
CA ALA A 134 -2.90 22.69 -1.20
C ALA A 134 -2.01 23.82 -0.63
N ALA A 135 -0.71 23.57 -0.41
CA ALA A 135 0.25 24.58 0.03
C ALA A 135 0.54 25.61 -1.06
N ALA A 136 0.63 25.18 -2.33
CA ALA A 136 0.77 26.09 -3.48
C ALA A 136 -0.49 26.95 -3.69
N ALA A 137 -1.68 26.41 -3.43
CA ALA A 137 -2.94 27.14 -3.51
C ALA A 137 -3.17 28.14 -2.36
N GLN A 138 -2.56 27.93 -1.19
CA GLN A 138 -2.60 28.87 -0.06
C GLN A 138 -1.54 29.98 -0.15
N ALA A 139 -0.52 29.80 -1.00
CA ALA A 139 0.55 30.76 -1.22
C ALA A 139 0.32 31.72 -2.41
N ALA A 140 -0.81 31.57 -3.12
CA ALA A 140 -1.25 32.40 -4.24
C ALA A 140 -2.42 33.31 -3.83
#